data_AF-R9J2D1-F1
#
_entry.id   AF-R9J2D1-F1
#
_cell.length_a   1.000
_cell.length_b   1.000
_cell.length_c   1.000
_cell.angle_alpha   90.00
_cell.angle_beta   90.00
_cell.angle_gamma   90.00
#
_symmetry.space_group_name_H-M   'P 1'
#
loop_
_entity.id
_entity.type
_entity.pdbx_description
1 polymer ?
#
loop_
_entity_poly.entity_id
_entity_poly.type
_entity_poly.pdbx_seq_one_letter_code
_entity_poly.pdbx_strand_id
1 'polypeptide(L)'
;MFQTIDEQKAFCRQFNISEERFREAALPWIELESIAADYQKRKDGHTATVKNYLEKIEQCEYVHSLSCRVKDTAHLIEKIIRKNPKYLQQGKAITSSNYSVYINDLMGIRALLLFKEDWLGVHEFLMGKFRDDLAEELFAYIHKGDSRSLYEGKVQIIDEKPYRSVHYLIRDKKTDYA
;
A
#
# COMPACT_ATOMS: atom_id res chain seq x y z
N MET A 1 -14.79 -10.48 13.90
CA MET A 1 -13.31 -10.67 13.96
C MET A 1 -12.80 -10.50 15.38
N PHE A 2 -13.42 -9.63 16.19
CA PHE A 2 -12.94 -9.27 17.54
C PHE A 2 -14.06 -9.33 18.59
N GLN A 3 -15.00 -10.27 18.44
CA GLN A 3 -16.23 -10.37 19.24
C GLN A 3 -15.95 -10.79 20.69
N THR A 4 -14.82 -11.44 20.93
CA THR A 4 -14.42 -11.92 22.26
C THR A 4 -13.05 -11.37 22.67
N ILE A 5 -12.82 -11.31 23.99
CA ILE A 5 -11.52 -10.91 24.55
C ILE A 5 -10.40 -11.88 24.10
N ASP A 6 -10.70 -13.17 23.94
CA ASP A 6 -9.72 -14.16 23.51
C ASP A 6 -9.29 -13.96 22.06
N GLU A 7 -10.21 -13.61 21.16
CA GLU A 7 -9.90 -13.23 19.77
C GLU A 7 -9.01 -11.97 19.73
N GLN A 8 -9.34 -10.96 20.54
CA GLN A 8 -8.55 -9.72 20.65
C GLN A 8 -7.12 -10.01 21.12
N LYS A 9 -6.96 -10.82 22.19
CA LYS A 9 -5.66 -11.26 22.69
C LYS A 9 -4.90 -12.13 21.68
N ALA A 10 -5.59 -13.01 20.97
CA ALA A 10 -5.00 -13.83 19.92
C ALA A 10 -4.44 -12.97 18.78
N PHE A 11 -5.20 -11.97 18.33
CA PHE A 11 -4.75 -11.03 17.29
C PHE A 11 -3.50 -10.25 17.72
N CYS A 12 -3.49 -9.67 18.93
CA CYS A 12 -2.31 -8.97 19.43
C CYS A 12 -1.08 -9.88 19.51
N ARG A 13 -1.25 -11.15 19.94
CA ARG A 13 -0.15 -12.14 19.96
C ARG A 13 0.34 -12.46 18.55
N GLN A 14 -0.56 -12.70 17.60
CA GLN A 14 -0.23 -13.02 16.21
C GLN A 14 0.63 -11.93 15.56
N PHE A 15 0.32 -10.66 15.81
CA PHE A 15 1.01 -9.52 15.21
C PHE A 15 2.08 -8.88 16.12
N ASN A 16 2.38 -9.51 17.25
CA ASN A 16 3.30 -9.01 18.26
C ASN A 16 3.02 -7.54 18.64
N ILE A 17 1.75 -7.24 18.92
CA ILE A 17 1.26 -5.92 19.33
C ILE A 17 1.31 -5.87 20.85
N SER A 18 2.20 -5.03 21.40
CA SER A 18 2.25 -4.76 22.84
C SER A 18 1.04 -3.95 23.30
N GLU A 19 0.72 -4.04 24.59
CA GLU A 19 -0.35 -3.22 25.19
C GLU A 19 -0.09 -1.72 25.04
N GLU A 20 1.18 -1.31 25.17
CA GLU A 20 1.61 0.08 24.94
C GLU A 20 1.31 0.53 23.51
N ARG A 21 1.75 -0.25 22.51
CA ARG A 21 1.51 0.04 21.09
C ARG A 21 0.01 0.10 20.77
N PHE A 22 -0.78 -0.80 21.36
CA PHE A 22 -2.23 -0.78 21.17
C PHE A 22 -2.87 0.47 21.82
N ARG A 23 -2.40 0.86 23.01
CA ARG A 23 -2.87 2.07 23.70
C ARG A 23 -2.55 3.33 22.92
N GLU A 24 -1.33 3.45 22.40
CA GLU A 24 -0.91 4.58 21.54
C GLU A 24 -1.74 4.70 20.27
N ALA A 25 -2.22 3.57 19.73
CA ALA A 25 -3.08 3.57 18.56
C ALA A 25 -4.42 4.28 18.82
N ALA A 26 -4.86 4.36 20.09
CA ALA A 26 -6.10 5.00 20.51
C ALA A 26 -7.32 4.63 19.63
N LEU A 27 -7.41 3.35 19.26
CA LEU A 27 -8.51 2.80 18.47
C LEU A 27 -9.25 1.74 19.29
N PRO A 28 -10.55 1.94 19.56
CA PRO A 28 -11.33 0.93 20.24
C PRO A 28 -11.57 -0.27 19.31
N TRP A 29 -11.67 -1.47 19.88
CA TRP A 29 -11.90 -2.71 19.11
C TRP A 29 -13.13 -2.66 18.21
N ILE A 30 -14.17 -1.93 18.63
CA ILE A 30 -15.38 -1.73 17.83
C ILE A 30 -15.09 -1.00 16.49
N GLU A 31 -14.17 -0.03 16.50
CA GLU A 31 -13.78 0.70 15.28
C GLU A 31 -12.94 -0.20 14.37
N LEU A 32 -12.03 -1.00 14.95
CA LEU A 32 -11.24 -1.98 14.19
C LEU A 32 -12.14 -3.05 13.55
N GLU A 33 -13.18 -3.50 14.24
CA GLU A 33 -14.16 -4.43 13.70
C GLU A 33 -15.01 -3.79 12.59
N SER A 34 -15.42 -2.52 12.77
CA SER A 34 -16.12 -1.75 11.73
C SER A 34 -15.29 -1.65 10.45
N ILE A 35 -14.02 -1.27 10.56
CA ILE A 35 -13.08 -1.20 9.44
C ILE A 35 -12.92 -2.58 8.77
N ALA A 36 -12.73 -3.64 9.56
CA ALA A 36 -12.57 -4.99 9.05
C ALA A 36 -13.80 -5.45 8.26
N ALA A 37 -15.01 -5.16 8.77
CA ALA A 37 -16.27 -5.51 8.12
C ALA A 37 -16.50 -4.73 6.82
N ASP A 38 -16.24 -3.41 6.81
CA ASP A 38 -16.34 -2.60 5.59
C ASP A 38 -15.34 -3.05 4.53
N TYR A 39 -14.07 -3.23 4.90
CA TYR A 39 -13.04 -3.69 3.98
C TYR A 39 -13.35 -5.07 3.38
N GLN A 40 -13.85 -6.00 4.20
CA GLN A 40 -14.21 -7.33 3.74
C GLN A 40 -15.34 -7.30 2.69
N LYS A 41 -16.31 -6.38 2.82
CA LYS A 41 -17.37 -6.18 1.82
C LYS A 41 -16.82 -5.63 0.50
N ARG A 42 -15.77 -4.79 0.54
CA ARG A 42 -15.17 -4.16 -0.64
C ARG A 42 -14.08 -5.00 -1.32
N LYS A 43 -13.65 -6.10 -0.69
CA LYS A 43 -12.49 -6.90 -1.12
C LYS A 43 -12.61 -7.47 -2.54
N ASP A 44 -13.81 -7.87 -2.96
CA ASP A 44 -14.05 -8.36 -4.31
C ASP A 44 -13.92 -7.23 -5.35
N GLY A 45 -14.43 -6.03 -5.02
CA GLY A 45 -14.24 -4.83 -5.84
C GLY A 45 -12.77 -4.43 -5.98
N HIS A 46 -12.00 -4.50 -4.89
CA HIS A 46 -10.55 -4.30 -4.93
C HIS A 46 -9.84 -5.35 -5.80
N THR A 47 -10.29 -6.61 -5.75
CA THR A 47 -9.74 -7.69 -6.56
C THR A 47 -10.00 -7.46 -8.05
N ALA A 48 -11.22 -7.07 -8.41
CA ALA A 48 -11.56 -6.73 -9.79
C ALA A 48 -10.75 -5.52 -10.29
N THR A 49 -10.62 -4.48 -9.45
CA THR A 49 -9.88 -3.25 -9.79
C THR A 49 -8.41 -3.55 -10.03
N VAL A 50 -7.73 -4.24 -9.10
CA VAL A 50 -6.30 -4.52 -9.25
C VAL A 50 -6.00 -5.42 -10.44
N LYS A 51 -6.90 -6.38 -10.77
CA LYS A 51 -6.77 -7.22 -11.97
C LYS A 51 -6.88 -6.40 -13.26
N ASN A 52 -7.81 -5.44 -13.33
CA ASN A 52 -7.91 -4.54 -14.48
C ASN A 52 -6.62 -3.73 -14.70
N TYR A 53 -6.03 -3.21 -13.62
CA TYR A 53 -4.72 -2.53 -13.71
C TYR A 53 -3.60 -3.50 -14.08
N LEU A 54 -3.63 -4.75 -13.59
CA LEU A 54 -2.66 -5.79 -13.96
C LEU A 54 -2.67 -6.05 -15.46
N GLU A 55 -3.83 -6.33 -16.05
CA GLU A 55 -4.03 -6.55 -17.49
C GLU A 55 -3.52 -5.36 -18.32
N LYS A 56 -3.74 -4.14 -17.83
CA LYS A 56 -3.22 -2.92 -18.46
C LYS A 56 -1.69 -2.84 -18.43
N ILE A 57 -1.04 -3.36 -17.39
CA ILE A 57 0.42 -3.31 -17.22
C ILE A 57 1.10 -4.52 -17.88
N GLU A 58 0.41 -5.64 -18.06
CA GLU A 58 0.88 -6.81 -18.80
C GLU A 58 1.26 -6.50 -20.26
N GLN A 59 0.74 -5.41 -20.81
CA GLN A 59 1.10 -4.90 -22.14
C GLN A 59 2.51 -4.27 -22.19
N CYS A 60 3.18 -4.07 -21.05
CA CYS A 60 4.51 -3.49 -20.97
C CYS A 60 5.59 -4.57 -21.18
N GLU A 61 6.22 -4.59 -22.35
CA GLU A 61 7.22 -5.59 -22.75
C GLU A 61 8.47 -5.62 -21.84
N TYR A 62 8.77 -4.52 -21.16
CA TYR A 62 9.90 -4.41 -20.23
C TYR A 62 9.68 -5.13 -18.89
N VAL A 63 8.46 -5.59 -18.59
CA VAL A 63 8.18 -6.30 -17.34
C VAL A 63 8.39 -7.79 -17.52
N HIS A 64 9.29 -8.38 -16.74
CA HIS A 64 9.57 -9.81 -16.80
C HIS A 64 8.45 -10.66 -16.19
N SER A 65 7.94 -10.24 -15.02
CA SER A 65 6.76 -10.89 -14.43
C SER A 65 5.94 -9.93 -13.59
N LEU A 66 4.63 -10.18 -13.58
CA LEU A 66 3.64 -9.41 -12.85
C LEU A 66 2.92 -10.29 -11.85
N SER A 67 2.61 -9.70 -10.70
CA SER A 67 1.70 -10.29 -9.72
C SER A 67 0.87 -9.20 -9.09
N CYS A 68 -0.36 -9.51 -8.71
CA CYS A 68 -1.20 -8.62 -7.92
C CYS A 68 -1.52 -9.23 -6.57
N ARG A 69 -1.84 -8.38 -5.61
CA ARG A 69 -2.40 -8.78 -4.31
C ARG A 69 -3.41 -7.76 -3.83
N VAL A 70 -4.42 -8.25 -3.14
CA VAL A 70 -5.29 -7.43 -2.28
C VAL A 70 -4.86 -7.69 -0.85
N LYS A 71 -4.75 -6.63 -0.04
CA LYS A 71 -4.27 -6.72 1.33
C LYS A 71 -5.20 -7.63 2.14
N ASP A 72 -4.62 -8.45 3.00
CA ASP A 72 -5.40 -9.23 3.93
C ASP A 72 -6.04 -8.34 5.02
N THR A 73 -7.23 -8.73 5.49
CA THR A 73 -8.02 -7.95 6.45
C THR A 73 -7.30 -7.85 7.80
N ALA A 74 -6.69 -8.93 8.29
CA ALA A 74 -5.95 -8.90 9.55
C ALA A 74 -4.71 -8.01 9.45
N HIS A 75 -4.00 -8.10 8.33
CA HIS A 75 -2.84 -7.24 8.04
C HIS A 75 -3.22 -5.76 7.79
N LEU A 76 -4.44 -5.47 7.32
CA LEU A 76 -4.96 -4.10 7.27
C LEU A 76 -5.12 -3.54 8.69
N ILE A 77 -5.77 -4.30 9.57
CA ILE A 77 -6.00 -3.89 10.96
C ILE A 77 -4.68 -3.66 11.71
N GLU A 78 -3.70 -4.57 11.58
CA GLU A 78 -2.36 -4.37 12.15
C GLU A 78 -1.74 -3.06 11.67
N LYS A 79 -1.85 -2.79 10.36
CA LYS A 79 -1.25 -1.61 9.75
C LYS A 79 -1.91 -0.32 10.23
N ILE A 80 -3.21 -0.35 10.46
CA ILE A 80 -3.98 0.77 11.00
C ILE A 80 -3.54 1.04 12.44
N ILE A 81 -3.49 0.03 13.30
CA ILE A 81 -2.99 0.15 14.69
C ILE A 81 -1.59 0.79 14.69
N ARG A 82 -0.71 0.34 13.78
CA ARG A 82 0.65 0.89 13.67
C ARG A 82 0.70 2.35 13.21
N LYS A 83 -0.20 2.75 12.31
CA LYS A 83 -0.13 4.07 11.64
C LYS A 83 -0.95 5.14 12.35
N ASN A 84 -2.02 4.78 13.05
CA ASN A 84 -2.93 5.75 13.66
C ASN A 84 -2.24 6.75 14.61
N PRO A 85 -1.26 6.37 15.45
CA PRO A 85 -0.56 7.31 16.34
C PRO A 85 0.03 8.52 15.59
N LYS A 86 0.62 8.28 14.41
CA LYS A 86 1.21 9.33 13.57
C LYS A 86 0.15 10.31 13.07
N TYR A 87 -1.05 9.83 12.74
CA TYR A 87 -2.13 10.68 12.26
C TYR A 87 -2.82 11.43 13.41
N LEU A 88 -2.91 10.83 14.59
CA LEU A 88 -3.40 11.49 15.81
C LEU A 88 -2.53 12.71 16.17
N GLN A 89 -1.21 12.60 16.05
CA GLN A 89 -0.29 13.73 16.23
C GLN A 89 -0.54 14.89 15.23
N GLN A 90 -1.21 14.62 14.11
CA GLN A 90 -1.60 15.62 13.11
C GLN A 90 -3.05 16.10 13.27
N GLY A 91 -3.73 15.73 14.37
CA GLY A 91 -5.14 16.05 14.61
C GLY A 91 -6.11 15.25 13.72
N LYS A 92 -5.68 14.11 13.17
CA LYS A 92 -6.47 13.22 12.31
C LYS A 92 -6.68 11.87 12.97
N ALA A 93 -7.66 11.10 12.53
CA ALA A 93 -7.86 9.71 12.99
C ALA A 93 -8.29 8.81 11.83
N ILE A 94 -7.75 7.60 11.80
CA ILE A 94 -8.20 6.55 10.91
C ILE A 94 -9.51 5.98 11.45
N THR A 95 -10.52 5.90 10.58
CA THR A 95 -11.85 5.37 10.87
C THR A 95 -12.31 4.49 9.71
N SER A 96 -13.38 3.74 9.94
CA SER A 96 -14.13 2.97 8.95
C SER A 96 -14.54 3.79 7.72
N SER A 97 -14.74 5.10 7.87
CA SER A 97 -15.12 5.99 6.76
C SER A 97 -13.94 6.50 5.92
N ASN A 98 -12.70 6.42 6.40
CA ASN A 98 -11.57 7.12 5.77
C ASN A 98 -10.27 6.32 5.67
N TYR A 99 -10.24 5.06 6.16
CA TYR A 99 -9.01 4.27 6.17
C TYR A 99 -8.40 4.08 4.78
N SER A 100 -9.22 4.02 3.73
CA SER A 100 -8.78 3.92 2.34
C SER A 100 -7.95 5.11 1.86
N VAL A 101 -8.14 6.29 2.47
CA VAL A 101 -7.36 7.51 2.18
C VAL A 101 -5.96 7.45 2.82
N TYR A 102 -5.83 6.78 3.97
CA TYR A 102 -4.57 6.75 4.75
C TYR A 102 -3.72 5.50 4.51
N ILE A 103 -4.33 4.45 3.95
CA ILE A 103 -3.70 3.16 3.68
C ILE A 103 -3.59 2.96 2.16
N ASN A 104 -2.45 3.37 1.62
CA ASN A 104 -2.22 3.39 0.17
C ASN A 104 -1.97 2.02 -0.49
N ASP A 105 -1.81 0.94 0.29
CA ASP A 105 -1.43 -0.39 -0.21
C ASP A 105 -2.52 -1.46 0.00
N LEU A 106 -3.79 -1.06 -0.09
CA LEU A 106 -4.93 -1.99 -0.11
C LEU A 106 -4.86 -2.91 -1.33
N MET A 107 -4.47 -2.34 -2.47
CA MET A 107 -4.26 -3.05 -3.73
C MET A 107 -2.80 -2.85 -4.13
N GLY A 108 -2.11 -3.93 -4.52
CA GLY A 108 -0.71 -3.85 -4.91
C GLY A 108 -0.44 -4.67 -6.16
N ILE A 109 0.28 -4.07 -7.10
CA ILE A 109 0.88 -4.74 -8.25
C ILE A 109 2.39 -4.76 -8.04
N ARG A 110 3.00 -5.91 -8.29
CA ARG A 110 4.45 -6.08 -8.28
C ARG A 110 4.90 -6.48 -9.68
N ALA A 111 5.63 -5.57 -10.31
CA ALA A 111 6.39 -5.81 -11.52
C ALA A 111 7.83 -6.19 -11.12
N LEU A 112 8.27 -7.37 -11.51
CA LEU A 112 9.67 -7.79 -11.42
C LEU A 112 10.32 -7.56 -12.77
N LEU A 113 11.49 -6.94 -12.75
CA LEU A 113 12.31 -6.70 -13.95
C LEU A 113 13.49 -7.66 -13.92
N LEU A 114 13.93 -8.08 -15.11
CA LEU A 114 15.12 -8.90 -15.24
C LEU A 114 16.38 -8.03 -15.10
N PHE A 115 16.38 -6.87 -15.76
CA PHE A 115 17.43 -5.87 -15.65
C PHE A 115 16.89 -4.58 -15.03
N LYS A 116 17.73 -3.87 -14.27
CA LYS A 116 17.31 -2.61 -13.65
C LYS A 116 17.12 -1.51 -14.71
N GLU A 117 17.86 -1.56 -15.80
CA GLU A 117 17.82 -0.61 -16.91
C GLU A 117 16.47 -0.63 -17.64
N ASP A 118 15.80 -1.79 -17.68
CA ASP A 118 14.45 -1.96 -18.25
C ASP A 118 13.41 -1.09 -17.53
N TRP A 119 13.71 -0.64 -16.31
CA TRP A 119 12.86 0.28 -15.57
C TRP A 119 12.58 1.57 -16.35
N LEU A 120 13.49 2.05 -17.20
CA LEU A 120 13.23 3.23 -18.02
C LEU A 120 12.04 3.00 -18.96
N GLY A 121 12.00 1.85 -19.62
CA GLY A 121 10.88 1.49 -20.49
C GLY A 121 9.57 1.34 -19.70
N VAL A 122 9.63 0.72 -18.51
CA VAL A 122 8.47 0.64 -17.60
C VAL A 122 8.01 2.02 -17.14
N HIS A 123 8.95 2.92 -16.81
CA HIS A 123 8.65 4.28 -16.38
C HIS A 123 7.92 5.05 -17.47
N GLU A 124 8.44 5.06 -18.70
CA GLU A 124 7.80 5.72 -19.83
C GLU A 124 6.41 5.14 -20.12
N PHE A 125 6.27 3.81 -20.07
CA PHE A 125 4.98 3.14 -20.22
C PHE A 125 3.96 3.59 -19.16
N LEU A 126 4.34 3.56 -17.88
CA LEU A 126 3.45 3.95 -16.78
C LEU A 126 3.13 5.44 -16.81
N MET A 127 4.09 6.31 -17.14
CA MET A 127 3.88 7.75 -17.27
C MET A 127 3.04 8.12 -18.49
N GLY A 128 3.11 7.36 -19.58
CA GLY A 128 2.22 7.56 -20.72
C GLY A 128 0.76 7.21 -20.40
N LYS A 129 0.54 6.24 -19.49
CA LYS A 129 -0.79 5.68 -19.23
C LYS A 129 -1.48 6.21 -17.96
N PHE A 130 -0.71 6.55 -16.93
CA PHE A 130 -1.23 6.80 -15.57
C PHE A 130 -0.71 8.09 -14.93
N ARG A 131 -0.01 8.97 -15.67
CA ARG A 131 0.58 10.21 -15.11
C ARG A 131 -0.45 11.08 -14.40
N ASP A 132 -1.63 11.28 -14.99
CA ASP A 132 -2.68 12.12 -14.42
C ASP A 132 -3.40 11.49 -13.21
N ASP A 133 -3.12 10.21 -12.94
CA ASP A 133 -3.70 9.43 -11.85
C ASP A 133 -2.71 9.24 -10.68
N LEU A 134 -1.51 9.82 -10.76
CA LEU A 134 -0.52 9.74 -9.68
C LEU A 134 -0.98 10.51 -8.45
N ALA A 135 -0.93 9.86 -7.29
CA ALA A 135 -1.40 10.43 -6.03
C ALA A 135 -0.28 10.96 -5.12
N GLU A 136 0.96 10.52 -5.35
CA GLU A 136 2.16 10.91 -4.60
C GLU A 136 3.35 11.04 -5.55
N GLU A 137 4.37 11.78 -5.11
CA GLU A 137 5.65 11.86 -5.81
C GLU A 137 6.30 10.48 -5.90
N LEU A 138 6.85 10.16 -7.07
CA LEU A 138 7.52 8.89 -7.33
C LEU A 138 8.86 8.83 -6.60
N PHE A 139 9.17 7.68 -6.02
CA PHE A 139 10.46 7.48 -5.37
C PHE A 139 11.05 6.10 -5.61
N ALA A 140 12.38 6.04 -5.57
CA ALA A 140 13.17 4.82 -5.67
C ALA A 140 14.00 4.61 -4.41
N TYR A 141 13.92 3.41 -3.84
CA TYR A 141 14.91 2.93 -2.90
C TYR A 141 16.08 2.32 -3.67
N ILE A 142 17.30 2.77 -3.36
CA ILE A 142 18.54 2.26 -3.93
C ILE A 142 19.53 1.90 -2.82
N HIS A 143 20.51 1.03 -3.10
CA HIS A 143 21.60 0.79 -2.16
C HIS A 143 22.69 1.85 -2.28
N LYS A 144 23.39 2.08 -1.17
CA LYS A 144 24.63 2.86 -1.17
C LYS A 144 25.65 2.21 -2.10
N GLY A 145 26.07 2.93 -3.14
CA GLY A 145 26.97 2.44 -4.19
C GLY A 145 26.30 2.07 -5.51
N ASP A 146 24.96 2.02 -5.57
CA ASP A 146 24.25 1.91 -6.84
C ASP A 146 24.39 3.20 -7.66
N SER A 147 24.45 3.05 -8.98
CA SER A 147 24.38 4.22 -9.87
C SER A 147 23.04 4.92 -9.72
N ARG A 148 23.08 6.21 -9.40
CA ARG A 148 21.91 7.08 -9.31
C ARG A 148 21.40 7.57 -10.66
N SER A 149 22.28 7.58 -11.66
CA SER A 149 22.03 8.15 -13.00
C SER A 149 20.77 7.62 -13.69
N LEU A 150 20.40 6.38 -13.40
CA LEU A 150 19.18 5.77 -13.93
C LEU A 150 17.93 6.56 -13.50
N TYR A 151 17.86 6.92 -12.21
CA TYR A 151 16.70 7.48 -11.53
C TYR A 151 16.70 9.01 -11.47
N GLU A 152 17.87 9.64 -11.59
CA GLU A 152 18.04 11.09 -11.51
C GLU A 152 17.12 11.83 -12.50
N GLY A 153 16.46 12.87 -12.01
CA GLY A 153 15.52 13.69 -12.77
C GLY A 153 14.17 13.04 -13.07
N LYS A 154 13.94 11.78 -12.65
CA LYS A 154 12.67 11.05 -12.90
C LYS A 154 11.90 10.72 -11.62
N VAL A 155 12.61 10.39 -10.55
CA VAL A 155 12.03 10.02 -9.25
C VAL A 155 12.91 10.52 -8.10
N GLN A 156 12.31 10.71 -6.93
CA GLN A 156 13.07 10.96 -5.70
C GLN A 156 13.91 9.73 -5.34
N ILE A 157 15.17 9.93 -4.97
CA ILE A 157 16.08 8.85 -4.58
C ILE A 157 16.19 8.79 -3.07
N ILE A 158 16.00 7.60 -2.49
CA ILE A 158 16.13 7.34 -1.06
C ILE A 158 17.11 6.18 -0.85
N ASP A 159 18.23 6.40 -0.16
CA ASP A 159 19.32 5.41 -0.01
C ASP A 159 19.46 4.82 1.40
N GLU A 160 18.41 4.92 2.20
CA GLU A 160 18.39 4.49 3.61
C GLU A 160 17.91 3.04 3.81
N LYS A 161 17.53 2.32 2.75
CA LYS A 161 16.87 1.02 2.84
C LYS A 161 17.73 -0.13 2.33
N PRO A 162 17.64 -1.33 2.94
CA PRO A 162 18.40 -2.52 2.53
C PRO A 162 17.80 -3.22 1.30
N TYR A 163 16.95 -2.54 0.53
CA TYR A 163 16.27 -3.11 -0.63
C TYR A 163 16.15 -2.09 -1.76
N ARG A 164 15.95 -2.61 -2.98
CA ARG A 164 15.79 -1.80 -4.19
C ARG A 164 14.35 -1.91 -4.68
N SER A 165 13.72 -0.78 -4.95
CA SER A 165 12.39 -0.74 -5.57
C SER A 165 12.06 0.65 -6.05
N VAL A 166 11.23 0.76 -7.08
CA VAL A 166 10.62 2.03 -7.50
C VAL A 166 9.12 1.97 -7.22
N HIS A 167 8.59 3.04 -6.64
CA HIS A 167 7.23 3.11 -6.14
C HIS A 167 6.40 4.09 -6.96
N TYR A 168 5.25 3.59 -7.41
CA TYR A 168 4.20 4.36 -8.06
C TYR A 168 2.95 4.22 -7.21
N LEU A 169 2.31 5.34 -6.88
CA LEU A 169 0.99 5.35 -6.25
C LEU A 169 -0.02 5.94 -7.23
N ILE A 170 -0.93 5.09 -7.69
CA ILE A 170 -1.98 5.45 -8.65
C ILE A 170 -3.32 5.42 -7.91
N ARG A 171 -4.11 6.49 -8.04
CA ARG A 171 -5.47 6.56 -7.50
C ARG A 171 -6.45 6.11 -8.57
N ASP A 172 -7.25 5.10 -8.26
CA ASP A 172 -8.34 4.70 -9.13
C ASP A 172 -9.50 5.70 -9.02
N LYS A 173 -9.81 6.37 -10.14
CA LYS A 173 -10.86 7.41 -10.23
C LYS A 173 -12.28 6.87 -9.96
N LYS A 174 -12.50 5.55 -9.98
CA LYS A 174 -13.81 4.94 -9.71
C LYS A 174 -14.04 4.67 -8.24
N THR A 175 -12.98 4.51 -7.43
CA THR A 175 -13.09 4.35 -5.97
C THR A 175 -13.40 5.64 -5.19
N ASP A 176 -13.39 6.82 -5.82
CA ASP A 176 -13.75 8.09 -5.16
C ASP A 176 -15.27 8.29 -4.99
N TYR A 177 -16.09 7.35 -5.44
CA TYR A 177 -17.56 7.35 -5.29
C TYR A 177 -18.03 6.17 -4.41
N ALA A 178 -17.69 6.16 -3.12
CA ALA A 178 -18.33 5.26 -2.17
C ALA A 178 -18.23 5.75 -0.72
#